data_AF-A0AA88J380-F1
#
_entry.id   AF-A0AA88J380-F1
#
_cell.length_a   1.000
_cell.length_b   1.000
_cell.length_c   1.000
_cell.angle_alpha   90.00
_cell.angle_beta   90.00
_cell.angle_gamma   90.00
#
_symmetry.space_group_name_H-M   'P 1'
#
loop_
_entity.id
_entity.type
_entity.pdbx_description
1 polymer ?
#
loop_
_entity_poly.entity_id
_entity_poly.type
_entity_poly.pdbx_seq_one_letter_code
_entity_poly.pdbx_strand_id
1 'polypeptide(L)'
;MSISEVEQKIAPKSSLDLVTAAQALHWLDLPSFYQQVKWVLKKPHGVIAAWCYTEPKVNSAVDAVFQPFYANDSWPFWDSKKAKDKGFELLRNNVIERLECAWSEDGNVQKVVKFPVHLKIGRVGNI
;
A
#
# COMPACT_ATOMS: atom_id res chain seq x y z
N MET A 1 -6.83 -3.00 -19.00
CA MET A 1 -6.13 -3.35 -20.24
C MET A 1 -6.59 -4.73 -20.69
N SER A 2 -6.84 -4.92 -21.97
CA SER A 2 -7.01 -6.25 -22.56
C SER A 2 -5.68 -7.02 -22.59
N ILE A 3 -5.71 -8.33 -22.84
CA ILE A 3 -4.48 -9.13 -23.02
C ILE A 3 -3.66 -8.62 -24.22
N SER A 4 -4.32 -8.22 -25.31
CA SER A 4 -3.65 -7.65 -26.48
C SER A 4 -2.86 -6.38 -26.14
N GLU A 5 -3.45 -5.49 -25.33
CA GLU A 5 -2.76 -4.29 -24.86
C GLU A 5 -1.58 -4.62 -23.94
N VAL A 6 -1.71 -5.64 -23.09
CA VAL A 6 -0.61 -6.10 -22.23
C VAL A 6 0.55 -6.66 -23.06
N GLU A 7 0.25 -7.45 -24.08
CA GLU A 7 1.26 -8.01 -25.00
C GLU A 7 2.01 -6.92 -25.77
N GLN A 8 1.29 -5.90 -26.25
CA GLN A 8 1.86 -4.80 -27.02
C GLN A 8 2.64 -3.79 -26.16
N LYS A 9 2.14 -3.48 -24.96
CA LYS A 9 2.67 -2.36 -24.14
C LYS A 9 3.56 -2.80 -22.99
N ILE A 10 3.41 -4.03 -22.50
CA ILE A 10 4.07 -4.50 -21.27
C ILE A 10 5.06 -5.61 -21.58
N ALA A 11 4.58 -6.78 -21.99
CA ALA A 11 5.43 -7.94 -22.23
C ALA A 11 4.71 -9.05 -23.02
N PRO A 12 5.42 -9.79 -23.89
CA PRO A 12 4.87 -10.98 -24.54
C PRO A 12 4.39 -12.04 -23.56
N LYS A 13 3.57 -12.97 -24.05
CA LYS A 13 3.15 -14.14 -23.27
C LYS A 13 4.37 -14.89 -22.71
N SER A 14 4.29 -15.29 -21.44
CA SER A 14 5.29 -16.14 -20.77
C SER A 14 6.74 -15.66 -20.91
N SER A 15 6.96 -14.36 -20.75
CA SER A 15 8.27 -13.72 -20.91
C SER A 15 8.86 -13.17 -19.61
N LEU A 16 8.05 -13.01 -18.55
CA LEU A 16 8.49 -12.43 -17.27
C LEU A 16 8.74 -13.50 -16.21
N ASP A 17 9.82 -13.34 -15.44
CA ASP A 17 10.13 -14.21 -14.29
C ASP A 17 9.40 -13.78 -13.01
N LEU A 18 9.11 -12.48 -12.87
CA LEU A 18 8.53 -11.90 -11.66
C LEU A 18 7.57 -10.75 -11.99
N VAL A 19 6.41 -10.75 -11.33
CA VAL A 19 5.52 -9.60 -11.23
C VAL A 19 5.39 -9.21 -9.77
N THR A 20 5.53 -7.92 -9.48
CA THR A 20 5.39 -7.39 -8.12
C THR A 20 4.26 -6.40 -7.99
N ALA A 21 3.55 -6.43 -6.86
CA ALA A 21 2.60 -5.40 -6.47
C ALA A 21 2.94 -4.90 -5.06
N ALA A 22 3.56 -3.71 -4.99
CA ALA A 22 3.93 -3.05 -3.75
C ALA A 22 2.82 -2.05 -3.36
N GLN A 23 2.02 -2.40 -2.34
CA GLN A 23 0.82 -1.73 -1.84
C GLN A 23 -0.37 -1.64 -2.80
N ALA A 24 -0.14 -1.54 -4.11
CA ALA A 24 -1.17 -1.17 -5.08
C ALA A 24 -2.31 -2.18 -5.28
N LEU A 25 -2.20 -3.40 -4.74
CA LEU A 25 -3.12 -4.50 -5.05
C LEU A 25 -4.60 -4.14 -4.79
N HIS A 26 -4.88 -3.35 -3.75
CA HIS A 26 -6.25 -2.95 -3.39
C HIS A 26 -6.89 -1.93 -4.36
N TRP A 27 -6.11 -1.33 -5.26
CA TRP A 27 -6.60 -0.43 -6.31
C TRP A 27 -6.86 -1.14 -7.65
N LEU A 28 -6.50 -2.42 -7.76
CA LEU A 28 -6.58 -3.16 -9.01
C LEU A 28 -7.87 -3.98 -9.11
N ASP A 29 -8.37 -4.12 -10.34
CA ASP A 29 -9.35 -5.13 -10.68
C ASP A 29 -8.69 -6.53 -10.62
N LEU A 30 -8.78 -7.19 -9.46
CA LEU A 30 -8.03 -8.40 -9.15
C LEU A 30 -8.26 -9.54 -10.15
N PRO A 31 -9.49 -9.86 -10.59
CA PRO A 31 -9.72 -10.89 -11.60
C PRO A 31 -8.94 -10.64 -12.90
N SER A 32 -9.06 -9.44 -13.48
CA SER A 32 -8.35 -9.07 -14.70
C SER A 32 -6.84 -9.05 -14.49
N PHE A 33 -6.38 -8.49 -13.37
CA PHE A 33 -4.97 -8.44 -13.01
C PHE A 33 -4.36 -9.85 -12.95
N TYR A 34 -4.97 -10.78 -12.22
CA TYR A 34 -4.42 -12.14 -12.11
C TYR A 34 -4.43 -12.89 -13.44
N GLN A 35 -5.41 -12.64 -14.32
CA GLN A 35 -5.41 -13.20 -15.67
C GLN A 35 -4.20 -12.69 -16.48
N GLN A 36 -3.93 -11.39 -16.42
CA GLN A 36 -2.79 -10.77 -17.11
C GLN A 36 -1.46 -11.24 -16.53
N VAL A 37 -1.34 -11.35 -15.20
CA VAL A 37 -0.14 -11.88 -14.54
C VAL A 37 0.13 -13.31 -14.96
N LYS A 38 -0.90 -14.17 -15.00
CA LYS A 38 -0.76 -15.56 -15.50
C LYS A 38 -0.36 -15.61 -16.97
N TRP A 39 -0.76 -14.63 -17.77
CA TRP A 39 -0.40 -14.54 -19.18
C TRP A 39 1.08 -14.20 -19.38
N VAL A 40 1.59 -13.18 -18.69
CA VAL A 40 2.96 -12.69 -18.89
C VAL A 40 4.03 -13.52 -18.16
N LEU A 41 3.68 -14.18 -17.06
CA LEU A 41 4.63 -14.98 -16.29
C LEU A 41 5.07 -16.25 -17.03
N LYS A 42 6.38 -16.52 -17.01
CA LYS A 42 6.97 -17.77 -17.51
C LYS A 42 6.39 -18.96 -16.75
N LYS A 43 6.17 -20.06 -17.47
CA LYS A 43 5.74 -21.33 -16.87
C LYS A 43 6.91 -22.30 -16.79
N PRO A 44 7.00 -23.16 -15.75
CA PRO A 44 6.17 -23.22 -14.54
C PRO A 44 6.72 -22.42 -13.34
N HIS A 45 7.61 -21.45 -13.58
CA HIS A 45 8.42 -20.89 -12.50
C HIS A 45 8.25 -19.39 -12.27
N GLY A 46 7.46 -18.71 -13.10
CA GLY A 46 7.15 -17.31 -12.92
C GLY A 46 6.47 -17.04 -11.59
N VAL A 47 6.87 -15.96 -10.93
CA VAL A 47 6.48 -15.60 -9.57
C VAL A 47 5.64 -14.34 -9.58
N ILE A 48 4.60 -14.30 -8.75
CA ILE A 48 3.97 -13.06 -8.32
C ILE A 48 4.30 -12.83 -6.84
N ALA A 49 4.80 -11.64 -6.51
CA ALA A 49 5.02 -11.22 -5.13
C ALA A 49 4.23 -9.93 -4.86
N ALA A 50 3.23 -10.02 -4.00
CA ALA A 50 2.48 -8.85 -3.56
C ALA A 50 2.80 -8.58 -2.09
N TRP A 51 3.19 -7.34 -1.77
CA TRP A 51 3.40 -6.93 -0.39
C TRP A 51 2.74 -5.61 -0.11
N CYS A 52 2.37 -5.41 1.16
CA CYS A 52 1.92 -4.14 1.67
C CYS A 52 2.50 -3.95 3.07
N TYR A 53 2.68 -2.71 3.47
CA TYR A 53 2.86 -2.36 4.87
C TYR A 53 1.58 -1.74 5.42
N THR A 54 1.31 -2.00 6.69
CA THR A 54 0.17 -1.42 7.41
C THR A 54 0.60 -0.24 8.27
N GLU A 55 -0.27 0.20 9.17
CA GLU A 55 -0.07 1.37 10.01
C GLU A 55 1.28 1.33 10.76
N PRO A 56 2.03 2.44 10.78
CA PRO A 56 3.27 2.52 11.55
C PRO A 56 3.01 2.32 13.03
N LYS A 57 4.02 1.77 13.71
CA LYS A 57 4.10 1.62 15.16
C LYS A 57 5.36 2.30 15.67
N VAL A 58 5.19 3.23 16.60
CA VAL A 58 6.30 4.00 17.17
C VAL A 58 6.49 3.64 18.63
N ASN A 59 5.57 4.08 19.49
CA ASN A 59 5.45 3.76 20.91
C ASN A 59 3.99 4.00 21.35
N SER A 60 3.66 3.67 22.59
CA SER A 60 2.28 3.81 23.09
C SER A 60 1.75 5.25 23.04
N ALA A 61 2.59 6.25 23.29
CA ALA A 61 2.18 7.66 23.30
C ALA A 61 1.81 8.15 21.89
N VAL A 62 2.70 7.94 20.91
CA VAL A 62 2.47 8.36 19.52
C VAL A 62 1.34 7.56 18.89
N ASP A 63 1.29 6.24 19.12
CA ASP A 63 0.25 5.37 18.55
C ASP A 63 -1.15 5.76 19.03
N ALA A 64 -1.29 6.20 20.29
CA ALA A 64 -2.57 6.64 20.86
C ALA A 64 -3.14 7.91 20.19
N VAL A 65 -2.28 8.76 19.61
CA VAL A 65 -2.70 9.94 18.84
C VAL A 65 -2.90 9.58 17.37
N PHE A 66 -1.98 8.80 16.80
CA PHE A 66 -1.98 8.46 15.38
C PHE A 66 -3.15 7.55 14.98
N GLN A 67 -3.45 6.51 15.77
CA GLN A 67 -4.45 5.52 15.36
C GLN A 67 -5.86 6.10 15.17
N PRO A 68 -6.41 6.91 16.09
CA PRO A 68 -7.72 7.52 15.89
C PRO A 68 -7.74 8.48 14.70
N PHE A 69 -6.68 9.26 14.53
CA PHE A 69 -6.53 10.17 13.39
C PHE A 69 -6.54 9.39 12.07
N TYR A 70 -5.74 8.34 11.96
CA TYR A 70 -5.64 7.55 10.75
C TYR A 70 -6.96 6.82 10.44
N ALA A 71 -7.52 6.11 11.42
CA ALA A 71 -8.70 5.27 11.23
C ALA A 71 -10.00 6.06 11.03
N ASN A 72 -10.16 7.23 11.67
CA ASN A 72 -11.43 7.95 11.70
C ASN A 72 -11.35 9.29 10.97
N ASP A 73 -10.38 10.13 11.32
CA ASP A 73 -10.32 11.50 10.82
C ASP A 73 -9.83 11.56 9.36
N SER A 74 -8.87 10.69 9.01
CA SER A 74 -8.28 10.66 7.67
C SER A 74 -9.10 9.88 6.65
N TRP A 75 -9.81 8.84 7.12
CA TRP A 75 -10.51 7.87 6.28
C TRP A 75 -11.47 8.49 5.23
N PRO A 76 -12.30 9.50 5.57
CA PRO A 76 -13.21 10.12 4.59
C PRO A 76 -12.51 10.80 3.40
N PHE A 77 -11.20 11.03 3.51
CA PHE A 77 -10.39 11.82 2.58
C PHE A 77 -9.34 11.00 1.81
N TRP A 78 -9.31 9.67 1.98
CA TRP A 78 -8.40 8.80 1.21
C TRP A 78 -8.69 8.83 -0.30
N ASP A 79 -9.92 9.19 -0.68
CA ASP A 79 -10.24 9.57 -2.05
C ASP A 79 -9.77 11.01 -2.32
N SER A 80 -8.63 11.12 -3.02
CA SER A 80 -7.97 12.40 -3.33
C SER A 80 -8.87 13.42 -4.06
N LYS A 81 -9.92 13.00 -4.77
CA LYS A 81 -10.91 13.91 -5.37
C LYS A 81 -11.77 14.58 -4.28
N LYS A 82 -12.26 13.80 -3.31
CA LYS A 82 -13.11 14.29 -2.23
C LYS A 82 -12.38 15.23 -1.27
N ALA A 83 -11.08 15.04 -1.08
CA ALA A 83 -10.26 15.90 -0.23
C ALA A 83 -10.06 17.30 -0.83
N LYS A 84 -9.75 17.39 -2.12
CA LYS A 84 -9.51 18.67 -2.83
C LYS A 84 -10.77 19.52 -2.92
N ASP A 85 -11.91 18.92 -3.24
CA ASP A 85 -13.18 19.64 -3.44
C ASP A 85 -13.70 20.31 -2.16
N LYS A 86 -13.28 19.84 -0.98
CA LYS A 86 -13.72 20.36 0.31
C LYS A 86 -12.79 21.40 0.94
N GLY A 87 -11.65 21.70 0.33
CA GLY A 87 -10.63 22.58 0.93
C GLY A 87 -10.19 22.10 2.32
N PHE A 88 -10.23 20.79 2.56
CA PHE A 88 -10.11 20.22 3.89
C PHE A 88 -8.64 20.08 4.30
N GLU A 89 -8.25 20.76 5.36
CA GLU A 89 -6.94 20.59 6.00
C GLU A 89 -7.00 19.43 6.99
N LEU A 90 -6.39 18.30 6.61
CA LEU A 90 -6.37 17.08 7.40
C LEU A 90 -5.56 17.26 8.70
N LEU A 91 -4.44 17.97 8.62
CA LEU A 91 -3.52 18.22 9.72
C LEU A 91 -3.85 19.52 10.42
N ARG A 92 -4.98 19.54 11.14
CA ARG A 92 -5.36 20.66 12.00
C ARG A 92 -4.31 20.86 13.12
N ASN A 93 -4.10 22.11 13.55
CA ASN A 93 -3.12 22.46 14.59
C ASN A 93 -3.25 21.60 15.86
N ASN A 94 -4.47 21.29 16.30
CA ASN A 94 -4.70 20.45 17.47
C ASN A 94 -4.20 19.00 17.30
N VAL A 95 -4.18 18.46 16.08
CA VAL A 95 -3.61 17.12 15.80
C VAL A 95 -2.08 17.21 15.80
N ILE A 96 -1.53 18.27 15.19
CA ILE A 96 -0.08 18.53 15.16
C ILE A 96 0.47 18.65 16.58
N GLU A 97 -0.11 19.52 17.41
CA GLU A 97 0.33 19.74 18.80
C GLU A 97 0.29 18.45 19.63
N ARG A 98 -0.76 17.63 19.46
CA ARG A 98 -0.86 16.33 20.13
C ARG A 98 0.20 15.35 19.67
N LEU A 99 0.52 15.32 18.38
CA LEU A 99 1.59 14.48 17.84
C LEU A 99 2.97 14.94 18.32
N GLU A 100 3.23 16.25 18.35
CA GLU A 100 4.48 16.83 18.84
C GLU A 100 4.70 16.54 20.34
N CYS A 101 3.64 16.68 21.14
CA CYS A 101 3.66 16.33 22.55
C CYS A 101 3.94 14.83 22.76
N ALA A 102 3.22 13.96 22.04
CA ALA A 102 3.43 12.51 22.11
C ALA A 102 4.82 12.08 21.61
N TRP A 103 5.36 12.79 20.61
CA TRP A 103 6.71 12.53 20.08
C TRP A 103 7.78 12.88 21.11
N SER A 104 7.56 13.90 21.93
CA SER A 104 8.57 14.41 22.89
C SER A 104 8.47 13.78 24.29
N GLU A 105 7.44 12.96 24.54
CA GLU A 105 7.06 12.46 25.88
C GLU A 105 8.19 11.72 26.62
N ASP A 106 8.98 10.89 25.93
CA ASP A 106 10.09 10.13 26.52
C ASP A 106 11.44 10.89 26.51
N GLY A 107 11.45 12.17 26.10
CA GLY A 107 12.65 13.01 25.98
C GLY A 107 13.60 12.63 24.83
N ASN A 108 13.31 11.58 24.07
CA ASN A 108 14.11 11.15 22.93
C ASN A 108 13.53 11.66 21.61
N VAL A 109 14.29 12.53 20.95
CA VAL A 109 13.91 13.12 19.65
C VAL A 109 13.98 12.12 18.49
N GLN A 110 14.78 11.06 18.60
CA GLN A 110 14.88 10.00 17.59
C GLN A 110 14.00 8.82 17.94
N LYS A 111 13.08 8.44 17.04
CA LYS A 111 12.21 7.28 17.22
C LYS A 111 12.52 6.17 16.24
N VAL A 112 12.31 4.94 16.71
CA VAL A 112 12.21 3.78 15.81
C VAL A 112 10.76 3.66 15.36
N VAL A 113 10.54 3.77 14.05
CA VAL A 113 9.22 3.56 13.43
C VAL A 113 9.21 2.19 12.77
N LYS A 114 8.26 1.34 13.14
CA LYS A 114 8.10 -0.02 12.63
C LYS A 114 6.89 -0.08 11.71
N PHE A 115 7.07 -0.64 10.52
CA PHE A 115 6.00 -0.91 9.57
C PHE A 115 5.80 -2.42 9.46
N PRO A 116 4.67 -2.98 9.94
CA PRO A 116 4.38 -4.38 9.71
C PRO A 116 4.23 -4.63 8.21
N VAL A 117 5.02 -5.54 7.65
CA VAL A 117 4.97 -5.91 6.23
C VAL A 117 4.29 -7.26 6.08
N HIS A 118 3.29 -7.31 5.21
CA HIS A 118 2.63 -8.53 4.79
C HIS A 118 3.04 -8.86 3.36
N LEU A 119 3.58 -10.06 3.14
CA LEU A 119 4.03 -10.54 1.84
C LEU A 119 3.26 -11.81 1.48
N LYS A 120 2.75 -11.86 0.25
CA LYS A 120 2.19 -13.06 -0.37
C LYS A 120 2.96 -13.35 -1.65
N ILE A 121 3.44 -14.59 -1.77
CA ILE A 121 4.16 -15.07 -2.94
C ILE A 121 3.38 -16.24 -3.54
N GLY A 122 3.18 -16.19 -4.86
CA GLY A 122 2.60 -17.27 -5.64
C GLY A 122 3.48 -17.63 -6.82
N ARG A 123 3.38 -18.87 -7.30
CA ARG A 123 4.06 -19.36 -8.49
C ARG A 123 3.02 -19.80 -9.53
N VAL A 124 3.25 -19.47 -10.79
CA VAL A 124 2.41 -19.90 -11.90
C VAL A 124 2.72 -21.35 -12.27
N GLY A 125 1.70 -22.21 -12.30
CA GLY A 125 1.84 -23.63 -12.65
C GLY A 125 1.89 -23.91 -14.16
N ASN A 126 1.95 -25.19 -14.51
CA ASN A 126 2.06 -25.71 -15.89
C ASN A 126 0.78 -25.61 -16.75
N ILE A 127 -0.36 -25.11 -16.23
CA ILE A 127 -1.67 -25.17 -16.93
C ILE A 127 -1.61 -24.54 -18.31
#